data_AF-A0A1A8HWK0-F1
#
_entry.id   AF-A0A1A8HWK0-F1
#
_cell.length_a   1.000
_cell.length_b   1.000
_cell.length_c   1.000
_cell.angle_alpha   90.00
_cell.angle_beta   90.00
_cell.angle_gamma   90.00
#
_symmetry.space_group_name_H-M   'P 1'
#
loop_
_entity.id
_entity.type
_entity.pdbx_description
1 polymer ?
#
loop_
_entity_poly.entity_id
_entity_poly.type
_entity_poly.pdbx_seq_one_letter_code
_entity_poly.pdbx_strand_id
1 'polypeptide(L)'
;AQFKAQCRIFGKLKEENFFGPKEEVKLEAHIKVPSFAAGRVIGKGGKTVNELQNLTCAEVVVPRDQTPDENDQVIVKISGHFFACQLAQRKIQEILTQVRRQQQPKSPSGTQPPLPRRK
;
A
#
# COMPACT_ATOMS: atom_id res chain seq x y z
N ALA A 1 -10.46 -11.30 10.87
CA ALA A 1 -11.72 -11.71 10.21
C ALA A 1 -11.60 -11.78 8.68
N GLN A 2 -11.12 -10.72 8.00
CA GLN A 2 -10.99 -10.68 6.52
C GLN A 2 -10.20 -11.84 5.89
N PHE A 3 -9.11 -12.29 6.51
CA PHE A 3 -8.23 -13.35 5.98
C PHE A 3 -8.89 -14.73 5.83
N LYS A 4 -9.72 -15.14 6.81
CA LYS A 4 -10.44 -16.43 6.76
C LYS A 4 -11.51 -16.42 5.65
N ALA A 5 -12.12 -15.26 5.41
CA ALA A 5 -13.10 -15.10 4.34
C ALA A 5 -12.44 -15.25 2.96
N GLN A 6 -11.30 -14.59 2.73
CA GLN A 6 -10.60 -14.66 1.44
C GLN A 6 -10.08 -16.06 1.10
N CYS A 7 -9.52 -16.81 2.07
CA CYS A 7 -9.11 -18.20 1.83
C CYS A 7 -10.30 -19.10 1.45
N ARG A 8 -11.43 -18.93 2.14
CA ARG A 8 -12.62 -19.76 1.89
C ARG A 8 -13.27 -19.42 0.55
N ILE A 9 -13.25 -18.16 0.15
CA ILE A 9 -13.67 -17.70 -1.17
C ILE A 9 -12.76 -18.30 -2.25
N PHE A 10 -11.43 -18.17 -2.13
CA PHE A 10 -10.48 -18.73 -3.10
C PHE A 10 -10.58 -20.25 -3.25
N GLY A 11 -10.68 -20.97 -2.12
CA GLY A 11 -10.88 -22.42 -2.14
C GLY A 11 -12.19 -22.82 -2.82
N LYS A 12 -13.27 -22.06 -2.59
CA LYS A 12 -14.58 -22.32 -3.18
C LYS A 12 -14.65 -21.96 -4.67
N LEU A 13 -14.01 -20.88 -5.12
CA LEU A 13 -13.90 -20.53 -6.55
C LEU A 13 -13.06 -21.56 -7.34
N LYS A 14 -12.07 -22.20 -6.71
CA LYS A 14 -11.28 -23.29 -7.30
C LYS A 14 -12.06 -24.61 -7.36
N GLU A 15 -12.92 -24.87 -6.38
CA GLU A 15 -13.69 -26.12 -6.27
C GLU A 15 -14.93 -26.15 -7.19
N GLU A 16 -15.57 -25.00 -7.45
CA GLU A 16 -16.76 -24.91 -8.30
C GLU A 16 -16.48 -24.82 -9.83
N ASN A 17 -15.24 -25.02 -10.30
CA ASN A 17 -14.88 -24.88 -11.74
C ASN A 17 -15.37 -23.55 -12.37
N PHE A 18 -15.38 -22.46 -11.61
CA PHE A 18 -15.78 -21.13 -12.12
C PHE A 18 -14.79 -20.55 -13.15
N PHE A 19 -13.63 -21.17 -13.29
CA PHE A 19 -12.55 -20.80 -14.19
C PHE A 19 -12.17 -22.03 -15.01
N GLY A 20 -11.88 -21.83 -16.30
CA GLY A 20 -11.49 -22.93 -17.19
C GLY A 20 -10.22 -23.63 -16.68
N PRO A 21 -9.90 -24.84 -17.18
CA PRO A 21 -8.76 -25.66 -16.74
C PRO A 21 -7.37 -25.01 -16.91
N LYS A 22 -7.32 -23.79 -17.46
CA LYS A 22 -6.11 -22.98 -17.70
C LYS A 22 -6.16 -21.59 -17.04
N GLU A 23 -7.24 -21.25 -16.34
CA GLU A 23 -7.43 -19.91 -15.79
C GLU A 23 -7.29 -19.95 -14.27
N GLU A 24 -6.24 -19.30 -13.78
CA GLU A 24 -5.98 -19.20 -12.35
C GLU A 24 -6.88 -18.14 -11.71
N VAL A 25 -7.49 -18.48 -10.58
CA VAL A 25 -8.34 -17.57 -9.80
C VAL A 25 -7.55 -16.32 -9.43
N LYS A 26 -7.95 -15.17 -9.97
CA LYS A 26 -7.42 -13.86 -9.58
C LYS A 26 -8.38 -13.21 -8.61
N LEU A 27 -7.85 -12.73 -7.49
CA LEU A 27 -8.56 -11.94 -6.50
C LEU A 27 -8.25 -10.47 -6.73
N GLU A 28 -9.29 -9.63 -6.68
CA GLU A 28 -9.13 -8.20 -6.57
C GLU A 28 -9.40 -7.76 -5.13
N ALA A 29 -8.50 -6.96 -4.57
CA ALA A 29 -8.62 -6.36 -3.25
C ALA A 29 -8.40 -4.86 -3.33
N HIS A 30 -9.23 -4.10 -2.61
CA HIS A 30 -9.08 -2.65 -2.48
C HIS A 30 -8.65 -2.33 -1.06
N ILE A 31 -7.56 -1.57 -0.94
CA ILE A 31 -7.06 -1.10 0.36
C ILE A 31 -7.11 0.42 0.43
N LYS A 32 -7.55 0.94 1.57
CA LYS A 32 -7.52 2.38 1.84
C LYS A 32 -6.15 2.75 2.40
N VAL A 33 -5.52 3.76 1.82
CA VAL A 33 -4.23 4.29 2.26
C VAL A 33 -4.32 5.81 2.41
N PRO A 34 -3.62 6.44 3.37
CA PRO A 34 -3.59 7.89 3.48
C PRO A 34 -3.07 8.54 2.18
N SER A 35 -3.68 9.64 1.75
CA SER A 35 -3.35 10.34 0.50
C SER A 35 -1.87 10.71 0.44
N PHE A 36 -1.33 11.25 1.54
CA PHE A 36 0.08 11.60 1.69
C PHE A 36 1.02 10.40 1.54
N ALA A 37 0.58 9.21 1.95
CA ALA A 37 1.37 7.99 1.86
C ALA A 37 1.28 7.32 0.48
N ALA A 38 0.25 7.60 -0.31
CA ALA A 38 0.05 7.02 -1.64
C ALA A 38 1.21 7.29 -2.58
N GLY A 39 1.75 8.51 -2.58
CA GLY A 39 2.94 8.87 -3.36
C GLY A 39 4.18 8.06 -2.97
N ARG A 40 4.31 7.69 -1.68
CA ARG A 40 5.40 6.83 -1.19
C ARG A 40 5.22 5.36 -1.59
N VAL A 41 3.98 4.89 -1.70
CA VAL A 41 3.67 3.55 -2.23
C VAL A 41 4.05 3.46 -3.72
N ILE A 42 3.79 4.51 -4.50
CA ILE A 42 4.20 4.59 -5.92
C ILE A 42 5.73 4.67 -6.04
N GLY A 43 6.35 5.54 -5.23
CA GLY A 43 7.77 5.81 -5.27
C GLY A 43 8.19 6.73 -6.43
N LYS A 44 9.44 7.19 -6.41
CA LYS A 44 9.98 8.09 -7.44
C LYS A 44 9.95 7.42 -8.81
N GLY A 45 9.23 8.00 -9.77
CA GLY A 45 9.08 7.46 -11.12
C GLY A 45 8.39 6.09 -11.18
N GLY A 46 7.59 5.73 -10.16
CA GLY A 46 6.91 4.42 -10.12
C GLY A 46 7.82 3.24 -9.79
N LYS A 47 9.09 3.47 -9.41
CA LYS A 47 10.03 2.37 -9.12
C LYS A 47 9.56 1.46 -7.98
N THR A 48 9.00 2.03 -6.92
CA THR A 48 8.55 1.26 -5.75
C THR A 48 7.35 0.40 -6.08
N VAL A 49 6.34 0.93 -6.78
CA VAL A 49 5.19 0.12 -7.22
C VAL A 49 5.61 -0.93 -8.24
N ASN A 50 6.56 -0.64 -9.13
CA ASN A 50 7.07 -1.61 -10.09
C ASN A 50 7.81 -2.76 -9.40
N GLU A 51 8.65 -2.45 -8.40
CA GLU A 51 9.32 -3.46 -7.59
C GLU A 51 8.32 -4.27 -6.75
N LEU A 52 7.29 -3.62 -6.20
CA LEU A 52 6.20 -4.28 -5.49
C LEU A 52 5.53 -5.34 -6.37
N GLN A 53 5.18 -4.96 -7.60
CA GLN A 53 4.55 -5.86 -8.56
C GLN A 53 5.49 -7.01 -8.96
N ASN A 54 6.77 -6.71 -9.20
CA ASN A 54 7.77 -7.72 -9.55
C ASN A 54 8.04 -8.74 -8.42
N LEU A 55 8.08 -8.28 -7.16
CA LEU A 55 8.33 -9.13 -6.00
C LEU A 55 7.11 -9.98 -5.61
N THR A 56 5.91 -9.44 -5.83
CA THR A 56 4.67 -10.07 -5.36
C THR A 56 3.91 -10.80 -6.44
N CYS A 57 4.23 -10.57 -7.71
CA CYS A 57 3.46 -11.05 -8.86
C CYS A 57 1.98 -10.63 -8.82
N ALA A 58 1.65 -9.60 -8.02
CA ALA A 58 0.35 -8.96 -8.02
C ALA A 58 0.45 -7.67 -8.84
N GLU A 59 -0.63 -7.36 -9.55
CA GLU A 59 -0.81 -6.07 -10.18
C GLU A 59 -1.30 -5.07 -9.13
N VAL A 60 -0.66 -3.90 -9.07
CA VAL A 60 -0.91 -2.88 -8.06
C VAL A 60 -1.14 -1.55 -8.76
N VAL A 61 -2.38 -1.07 -8.71
CA VAL A 61 -2.80 0.15 -9.40
C VAL A 61 -3.25 1.18 -8.37
N VAL A 62 -2.62 2.35 -8.44
CA VAL A 62 -3.05 3.54 -7.69
C VAL A 62 -3.71 4.50 -8.69
N PRO A 63 -5.05 4.54 -8.78
CA PRO A 63 -5.72 5.47 -9.68
C PRO A 63 -5.31 6.91 -9.36
N ARG A 64 -5.00 7.69 -10.40
CA ARG A 64 -4.46 9.06 -10.26
C ARG A 64 -5.56 10.11 -10.03
N ASP A 65 -6.78 9.82 -10.48
CA ASP A 65 -7.93 10.73 -10.46
C ASP A 65 -8.87 10.45 -9.27
N GLN A 66 -8.30 10.19 -8.10
CA GLN A 66 -9.08 9.89 -6.90
C GLN A 66 -9.20 11.13 -6.04
N THR A 67 -10.43 11.56 -5.75
CA THR A 67 -10.68 12.48 -4.65
C THR A 67 -10.46 11.75 -3.32
N PRO A 68 -9.57 12.25 -2.44
CA PRO A 68 -9.44 11.70 -1.11
C PRO A 68 -10.79 11.73 -0.38
N ASP A 69 -11.08 10.67 0.36
CA ASP A 69 -12.29 10.54 1.18
C ASP A 69 -12.26 11.53 2.37
N GLU A 70 -13.34 11.64 3.16
CA GLU A 70 -13.44 12.52 4.35
C GLU A 70 -12.29 12.32 5.36
N ASN A 71 -11.66 11.14 5.32
CA ASN A 71 -10.52 10.77 6.17
C ASN A 71 -9.15 10.95 5.50
N ASP A 72 -9.06 11.69 4.38
CA ASP A 72 -7.84 11.89 3.60
C ASP A 72 -7.21 10.57 3.11
N GLN A 73 -8.06 9.63 2.66
CA GLN A 73 -7.65 8.30 2.20
C GLN A 73 -7.95 8.10 0.71
N VAL A 74 -7.05 7.42 0.01
CA VAL A 74 -7.19 6.98 -1.39
C VAL A 74 -7.17 5.46 -1.48
N ILE A 75 -7.70 4.92 -2.57
CA ILE A 75 -7.82 3.47 -2.77
C ILE A 75 -6.64 2.98 -3.62
N VAL A 76 -6.00 1.90 -3.17
CA VAL A 76 -5.05 1.12 -3.98
C VAL A 76 -5.72 -0.19 -4.36
N LYS A 77 -5.74 -0.49 -5.65
CA LYS A 77 -6.28 -1.72 -6.22
C LYS A 77 -5.15 -2.74 -6.35
N ILE A 78 -5.40 -3.96 -5.90
CA ILE A 78 -4.45 -5.07 -5.97
C ILE A 78 -5.17 -6.24 -6.63
N SER A 79 -4.64 -6.74 -7.73
CA SER A 79 -5.20 -7.85 -8.50
C SER A 79 -4.15 -8.95 -8.67
N GLY A 80 -4.54 -10.22 -8.48
CA GLY A 80 -3.60 -11.34 -8.63
C GLY A 80 -3.99 -12.57 -7.83
N HIS A 81 -3.10 -13.56 -7.76
CA HIS A 81 -3.33 -14.76 -6.98
C HIS A 81 -3.44 -14.44 -5.48
N PHE A 82 -4.04 -15.35 -4.72
CA PHE A 82 -4.21 -15.18 -3.27
C PHE A 82 -2.89 -14.81 -2.55
N PHE A 83 -1.82 -15.57 -2.77
CA PHE A 83 -0.51 -15.30 -2.15
C PHE A 83 0.13 -14.01 -2.67
N ALA A 84 -0.05 -13.68 -3.94
CA ALA A 84 0.46 -12.47 -4.56
C ALA A 84 -0.18 -11.22 -3.93
N CYS A 85 -1.52 -11.18 -3.89
CA CYS A 85 -2.29 -10.11 -3.26
C CYS A 85 -1.94 -9.97 -1.77
N GLN A 86 -1.81 -11.09 -1.06
CA GLN A 86 -1.44 -11.08 0.36
C GLN A 86 -0.07 -10.46 0.60
N LEU A 87 0.93 -10.83 -0.22
CA LEU A 87 2.27 -10.29 -0.10
C LEU A 87 2.31 -8.80 -0.46
N ALA A 88 1.58 -8.38 -1.49
CA ALA A 88 1.46 -6.98 -1.89
C ALA A 88 0.82 -6.14 -0.78
N GLN A 89 -0.28 -6.61 -0.18
CA GLN A 89 -0.93 -5.96 0.96
C GLN A 89 0.04 -5.80 2.14
N ARG A 90 0.78 -6.85 2.50
CA ARG A 90 1.76 -6.79 3.59
C ARG A 90 2.84 -5.75 3.32
N LYS A 91 3.40 -5.74 2.12
CA LYS A 91 4.44 -4.78 1.74
C LYS A 91 3.94 -3.34 1.75
N ILE A 92 2.70 -3.09 1.30
CA ILE A 92 2.10 -1.75 1.36
C ILE A 92 1.93 -1.33 2.83
N GLN A 93 1.44 -2.21 3.70
CA GLN A 93 1.33 -1.91 5.14
C GLN A 93 2.69 -1.58 5.79
N GLU A 94 3.77 -2.26 5.39
CA GLU A 94 5.13 -1.94 5.84
C GLU A 94 5.54 -0.53 5.41
N ILE A 95 5.29 -0.15 4.15
CA ILE A 95 5.56 1.21 3.64
C ILE A 95 4.76 2.24 4.46
N LEU A 96 3.47 2.02 4.69
CA LEU A 96 2.64 2.92 5.50
C LEU A 96 3.18 3.10 6.92
N THR A 97 3.65 2.01 7.53
CA THR A 97 4.24 2.02 8.88
C THR A 97 5.55 2.81 8.91
N GLN A 98 6.39 2.68 7.88
CA GLN A 98 7.62 3.47 7.76
C GLN A 98 7.32 4.96 7.54
N VAL A 99 6.34 5.28 6.68
CA VAL A 99 5.92 6.66 6.39
C VAL A 99 5.37 7.35 7.63
N ARG A 100 4.61 6.65 8.47
CA ARG A 100 4.16 7.18 9.78
C ARG A 100 5.34 7.47 10.72
N ARG A 101 6.34 6.59 10.79
CA ARG A 101 7.54 6.83 11.60
C ARG A 101 8.37 8.02 11.11
N GLN A 102 8.46 8.20 9.79
CA GLN A 102 9.20 9.32 9.21
C GLN A 102 8.48 10.68 9.35
N GLN A 103 7.15 10.66 9.57
CA GLN A 103 6.33 11.84 9.83
C GLN A 103 6.37 12.33 11.28
N GLN A 104 7.03 11.61 12.20
CA GLN A 104 7.27 12.14 13.53
C GLN A 104 8.23 13.34 13.39
N PRO A 105 7.84 14.54 13.83
CA PRO A 105 8.64 15.74 13.60
C PRO A 105 10.01 15.54 14.27
N LYS A 106 11.08 15.70 13.49
CA LYS A 106 12.31 16.24 14.04
C LYS A 106 11.92 17.57 14.65
N SER A 107 11.82 17.63 15.98
CA SER A 107 11.69 18.89 16.71
C SER A 107 12.76 19.86 16.18
N PRO A 108 12.42 21.09 15.78
CA PRO A 108 13.44 22.11 15.54
C PRO A 108 14.00 22.49 16.90
N SER A 109 15.11 21.88 17.32
CA SER A 109 15.85 22.35 18.49
C SER A 109 16.55 23.66 18.13
N GLY A 110 15.81 24.75 18.34
CA GLY A 110 16.27 26.07 18.77
C GLY A 110 17.46 26.69 18.06
N THR A 111 17.18 27.65 17.18
CA THR A 111 18.10 28.74 16.86
C THR A 111 18.46 29.47 18.17
N GLN A 112 19.69 29.29 18.67
CA GLN A 112 20.18 30.07 19.81
C GLN A 112 20.30 31.55 19.40
N PRO A 113 19.77 32.51 20.16
CA PRO A 113 20.06 33.92 19.92
C PRO A 113 21.52 34.23 20.30
N PRO A 114 22.20 35.13 19.58
CA PRO A 114 23.60 35.48 19.86
C PRO A 114 23.71 36.19 21.22
N LEU A 115 24.63 35.73 22.06
CA LEU A 115 24.99 36.37 23.32
C LEU A 115 25.59 37.77 23.08
N PRO A 116 25.25 38.79 23.89
CA PRO A 116 25.88 40.09 23.77
C PRO A 116 27.35 40.03 24.22
N ARG A 117 28.25 40.52 23.36
CA ARG A 117 29.65 40.77 23.69
C ARG A 117 29.72 41.84 24.78
N ARG A 118 30.24 41.46 25.96
CA ARG A 118 30.56 42.41 27.03
C ARG A 118 31.96 43.00 26.79
N LYS A 119 32.05 44.33 26.88
CA LYS A 119 33.30 45.11 26.95
C LYS A 119 34.03 44.86 28.27
#